data_AF-A0A9D1VCJ8-F1
#
_entry.id   AF-A0A9D1VCJ8-F1
#
_cell.length_a   1.000
_cell.length_b   1.000
_cell.length_c   1.000
_cell.angle_alpha   90.00
_cell.angle_beta   90.00
_cell.angle_gamma   90.00
#
_symmetry.space_group_name_H-M   'P 1'
#
loop_
_entity.id
_entity.type
_entity.pdbx_description
1 polymer ?
#
loop_
_entity_poly.entity_id
_entity_poly.type
_entity_poly.pdbx_seq_one_letter_code
_entity_poly.pdbx_strand_id
1 'polypeptide(L)'
;MNPTPSSVKIPSLLLALALSAAAPQPSLSQQEAAVSAVSAEAAEADALSLGEQSPRPSRELFGNLPSSLSLTDPELMTIIRSFTDGDIVAAGKLDTATRELIACIQLLYLQQTPQLRQHAEAALRAGASPIQLREALYQCTPFLGYPRVLPAVEALNEVFRSRGIELPLESQGTTTRENRYERGLAIQTPLYGNEIARNLAGVPGGAGQQVARFLTEYCFGDFYTRGGLTLRQRELLLYSLLIAMDADAQLPPHTRACMKLGISRETLADVALQCLPYVGFPPVMKALKVIENTEEPPPSSAAPQNAAAATPLVRLSRIEVDPQQLDAYNALLREEIEASMRLEPGVLTLYATAEKEHPHRVTILEIYADTAAYRSHLQTPHFRKYKQGTLNMVQKLELIDSTALIPDLTIKPRTR
;
A
#
# COMPACT_ATOMS: atom_id res chain seq x y z
N MET A 1 -10.08 -29.19 53.05
CA MET A 1 -11.28 -28.92 52.23
C MET A 1 -10.81 -28.32 50.91
N ASN A 2 -10.86 -29.12 49.84
CA ASN A 2 -10.71 -28.68 48.46
C ASN A 2 -11.79 -29.41 47.65
N PRO A 3 -12.57 -28.72 46.81
CA PRO A 3 -13.60 -29.36 46.00
C PRO A 3 -12.96 -30.07 44.80
N THR A 4 -13.44 -31.28 44.53
CA THR A 4 -13.14 -32.07 43.34
C THR A 4 -13.74 -31.44 42.08
N PRO A 5 -13.05 -31.49 40.93
CA PRO A 5 -13.56 -30.91 39.68
C PRO A 5 -14.70 -31.75 39.10
N SER A 6 -15.74 -31.04 38.67
CA SER A 6 -16.95 -31.53 38.02
C SER A 6 -16.64 -32.23 36.69
N SER A 7 -17.14 -33.45 36.53
CA SER A 7 -17.08 -34.23 35.31
C SER A 7 -17.89 -33.56 34.18
N VAL A 8 -17.21 -33.25 33.08
CA VAL A 8 -17.84 -32.92 31.81
C VAL A 8 -18.60 -34.15 31.32
N LYS A 9 -19.92 -34.01 31.16
CA LYS A 9 -20.79 -35.05 30.59
C LYS A 9 -20.47 -35.16 29.10
N ILE A 10 -19.74 -36.21 28.73
CA ILE A 10 -19.59 -36.66 27.34
C ILE A 10 -21.00 -36.98 26.79
N PRO A 11 -21.38 -36.48 25.60
CA PRO A 11 -22.67 -36.81 24.99
C PRO A 11 -22.77 -38.32 24.80
N SER A 12 -23.90 -38.87 25.24
CA SER A 12 -24.15 -40.29 25.47
C SER A 12 -24.35 -41.13 24.19
N LEU A 13 -23.64 -40.84 23.09
CA LEU A 13 -23.79 -41.60 21.84
C LEU A 13 -22.86 -42.82 21.73
N LEU A 14 -21.77 -42.87 22.51
CA LEU A 14 -20.87 -44.03 22.53
C LEU A 14 -21.32 -45.19 23.45
N LEU A 15 -22.37 -45.01 24.25
CA LEU A 15 -22.92 -46.08 25.10
C LEU A 15 -24.10 -46.82 24.44
N ALA A 16 -24.54 -46.40 23.25
CA ALA A 16 -25.64 -47.04 22.51
C ALA A 16 -25.17 -48.11 21.49
N LEU A 17 -23.91 -48.56 21.57
CA LEU A 17 -23.37 -49.65 20.72
C LEU A 17 -23.03 -50.92 21.49
N ALA A 18 -23.35 -50.98 22.79
CA ALA A 18 -23.31 -52.20 23.57
C ALA A 18 -24.69 -52.43 24.22
N LEU A 19 -25.27 -53.61 23.98
CA LEU A 19 -26.58 -54.09 24.43
C LEU A 19 -27.79 -53.75 23.53
N SER A 20 -27.86 -54.41 22.37
CA SER A 20 -29.08 -55.11 21.93
C SER A 20 -28.75 -56.08 20.80
N ALA A 21 -28.72 -57.38 21.12
CA ALA A 21 -28.55 -58.45 20.15
C ALA A 21 -29.88 -58.72 19.42
N ALA A 22 -30.35 -57.80 18.56
CA ALA A 22 -31.48 -58.07 17.64
C ALA A 22 -31.73 -57.03 16.52
N ALA A 23 -30.88 -56.03 16.29
CA ALA A 23 -31.07 -55.08 15.17
C ALA A 23 -29.98 -55.24 14.09
N PRO A 24 -30.30 -55.15 12.78
CA PRO A 24 -29.29 -55.20 11.73
C PRO A 24 -28.30 -54.05 11.93
N GLN A 25 -27.00 -54.41 11.95
CA GLN A 25 -25.91 -53.44 12.04
C GLN A 25 -26.05 -52.42 10.89
N PRO A 26 -25.90 -51.11 11.16
CA PRO A 26 -25.92 -50.12 10.10
C PRO A 26 -24.81 -50.41 9.08
N SER A 27 -25.11 -50.19 7.81
CA SER A 27 -24.12 -50.37 6.74
C SER A 27 -22.94 -49.42 6.93
N LEU A 28 -21.76 -49.80 6.41
CA LEU A 28 -20.53 -49.00 6.49
C LEU A 28 -20.76 -47.56 6.01
N SER A 29 -21.55 -47.37 4.96
CA SER A 29 -21.90 -46.05 4.43
C SER A 29 -22.76 -45.22 5.38
N GLN A 30 -23.62 -45.85 6.19
CA GLN A 30 -24.42 -45.16 7.21
C GLN A 30 -23.58 -44.81 8.45
N GLN A 31 -22.60 -45.65 8.80
CA GLN A 31 -21.63 -45.33 9.85
C GLN A 31 -20.71 -44.18 9.42
N GLU A 32 -20.22 -44.17 8.18
CA GLU A 32 -19.40 -43.08 7.62
C GLU A 32 -20.20 -41.76 7.54
N ALA A 33 -21.46 -41.80 7.13
CA ALA A 33 -22.33 -40.61 7.09
C ALA A 33 -22.60 -40.03 8.50
N ALA A 34 -22.81 -40.89 9.50
CA ALA A 34 -23.02 -40.45 10.88
C ALA A 34 -21.75 -39.86 11.51
N VAL A 35 -20.58 -40.45 11.25
CA VAL A 35 -19.29 -39.89 11.68
C VAL A 35 -19.03 -38.55 10.99
N SER A 36 -19.32 -38.43 9.69
CA SER A 36 -19.19 -37.18 8.94
C SER A 36 -20.12 -36.06 9.47
N ALA A 37 -21.36 -36.39 9.81
CA ALA A 37 -22.31 -35.43 10.37
C ALA A 37 -21.92 -34.92 11.77
N VAL A 38 -21.44 -35.80 12.65
CA VAL A 38 -20.94 -35.42 13.99
C VAL A 38 -19.65 -34.59 13.88
N SER A 39 -18.82 -34.87 12.88
CA SER A 39 -17.62 -34.07 12.58
C SER A 39 -17.99 -32.65 12.11
N ALA A 40 -19.06 -32.53 11.31
CA ALA A 40 -19.55 -31.25 10.82
C ALA A 40 -20.15 -30.40 11.95
N GLU A 41 -20.97 -30.98 12.83
CA GLU A 41 -21.54 -30.25 13.99
C GLU A 41 -20.46 -29.85 15.01
N ALA A 42 -19.45 -30.70 15.25
CA ALA A 42 -18.32 -30.36 16.12
C ALA A 42 -17.45 -29.23 15.52
N ALA A 43 -17.21 -29.28 14.19
CA ALA A 43 -16.49 -28.22 13.48
C ALA A 43 -17.26 -26.89 13.47
N GLU A 44 -18.59 -26.93 13.42
CA GLU A 44 -19.44 -25.73 13.45
C GLU A 44 -19.48 -25.09 14.86
N ALA A 45 -19.52 -25.89 15.92
CA ALA A 45 -19.43 -25.42 17.31
C ALA A 45 -18.05 -24.83 17.65
N ASP A 46 -16.95 -25.43 17.16
CA ASP A 46 -15.60 -24.88 17.33
C ASP A 46 -15.33 -23.68 16.42
N ALA A 47 -15.94 -23.60 15.24
CA ALA A 47 -15.86 -22.43 14.36
C ALA A 47 -16.45 -21.17 15.01
N LEU A 48 -17.53 -21.31 15.78
CA LEU A 48 -18.14 -20.22 16.54
C LEU A 48 -17.24 -19.74 17.70
N SER A 49 -16.53 -20.67 18.36
CA SER A 49 -15.58 -20.40 19.46
C SER A 49 -14.26 -19.76 18.99
N LEU A 50 -13.64 -20.31 17.94
CA LEU A 50 -12.42 -19.78 17.32
C LEU A 50 -12.68 -18.50 16.53
N GLY A 51 -13.91 -18.36 16.02
CA GLY A 51 -14.48 -17.11 15.56
C GLY A 51 -14.12 -16.03 16.55
N GLU A 52 -14.57 -16.11 17.82
CA GLU A 52 -14.41 -15.10 18.88
C GLU A 52 -12.97 -14.69 19.25
N GLN A 53 -11.93 -15.45 18.90
CA GLN A 53 -10.54 -15.17 19.29
C GLN A 53 -9.68 -14.43 18.24
N SER A 54 -10.07 -14.36 16.97
CA SER A 54 -9.33 -13.52 16.00
C SER A 54 -9.50 -12.03 16.34
N PRO A 55 -8.43 -11.20 16.27
CA PRO A 55 -8.53 -9.75 16.40
C PRO A 55 -9.61 -9.21 15.46
N ARG A 56 -10.43 -8.25 15.91
CA ARG A 56 -11.50 -7.65 15.07
C ARG A 56 -11.03 -7.26 13.67
N PRO A 57 -9.84 -6.63 13.47
CA PRO A 57 -9.36 -6.26 12.14
C PRO A 57 -9.18 -7.47 11.20
N SER A 58 -8.70 -8.61 11.70
CA SER A 58 -8.49 -9.81 10.88
C SER A 58 -9.80 -10.47 10.46
N ARG A 59 -10.83 -10.44 11.31
CA ARG A 59 -12.16 -10.93 10.95
C ARG A 59 -12.78 -10.10 9.83
N GLU A 60 -12.66 -8.79 9.92
CA GLU A 60 -13.16 -7.87 8.89
C GLU A 60 -12.43 -8.11 7.55
N LEU A 61 -11.14 -8.45 7.60
CA LEU A 61 -10.32 -8.69 6.42
C LEU A 61 -10.45 -10.08 5.82
N PHE A 62 -10.64 -11.16 6.57
CA PHE A 62 -10.59 -12.53 6.05
C PHE A 62 -11.86 -13.36 6.31
N GLY A 63 -12.83 -12.82 7.06
CA GLY A 63 -14.05 -13.54 7.45
C GLY A 63 -13.82 -14.53 8.61
N ASN A 64 -14.86 -15.31 8.92
CA ASN A 64 -14.89 -16.25 10.07
C ASN A 64 -14.54 -17.71 9.71
N LEU A 65 -13.97 -17.98 8.53
CA LEU A 65 -13.69 -19.36 8.14
C LEU A 65 -12.48 -19.90 8.94
N PRO A 66 -12.64 -20.92 9.80
CA PRO A 66 -11.51 -21.56 10.44
C PRO A 66 -10.68 -22.24 9.35
N SER A 67 -9.35 -22.08 9.38
CA SER A 67 -8.50 -22.99 8.62
C SER A 67 -8.70 -24.39 9.18
N SER A 68 -8.71 -25.44 8.34
CA SER A 68 -8.69 -26.83 8.83
C SER A 68 -7.55 -27.05 9.83
N LEU A 69 -6.43 -26.36 9.64
CA LEU A 69 -5.28 -26.32 10.55
C LEU A 69 -5.58 -25.73 11.93
N SER A 70 -6.63 -24.93 12.09
CA SER A 70 -7.05 -24.45 13.41
C SER A 70 -7.63 -25.59 14.26
N LEU A 71 -8.08 -26.68 13.62
CA LEU A 71 -8.57 -27.88 14.30
C LEU A 71 -7.45 -28.91 14.52
N THR A 72 -6.55 -29.08 13.55
CA THR A 72 -5.48 -30.09 13.62
C THR A 72 -4.22 -29.59 14.31
N ASP A 73 -3.90 -28.30 14.18
CA ASP A 73 -2.64 -27.67 14.63
C ASP A 73 -2.91 -26.30 15.32
N PRO A 74 -3.77 -26.25 16.37
CA PRO A 74 -4.24 -24.99 16.97
C PRO A 74 -3.11 -24.14 17.58
N GLU A 75 -2.08 -24.76 18.14
CA GLU A 75 -0.93 -24.04 18.72
C GLU A 75 -0.15 -23.29 17.63
N LEU A 76 0.16 -23.96 16.52
CA LEU A 76 0.87 -23.34 15.39
C LEU A 76 0.05 -22.19 14.80
N MET A 77 -1.25 -22.39 14.61
CA MET A 77 -2.13 -21.33 14.12
C MET A 77 -2.20 -20.14 15.07
N THR A 78 -2.15 -20.38 16.39
CA THR A 78 -2.09 -19.31 17.39
C THR A 78 -0.79 -18.52 17.31
N ILE A 79 0.36 -19.20 17.19
CA ILE A 79 1.67 -18.57 17.03
C ILE A 79 1.69 -17.70 15.76
N ILE A 80 1.26 -18.26 14.63
CA ILE A 80 1.23 -17.55 13.36
C ILE A 80 0.33 -16.32 13.47
N ARG A 81 -0.91 -16.47 13.94
CA ARG A 81 -1.86 -15.34 14.04
C ARG A 81 -1.40 -14.26 15.02
N SER A 82 -0.86 -14.65 16.18
CA SER A 82 -0.31 -13.70 17.15
C SER A 82 0.78 -12.85 16.49
N PHE A 83 1.63 -13.47 15.69
CA PHE A 83 2.70 -12.79 15.00
C PHE A 83 2.19 -11.92 13.84
N THR A 84 1.36 -12.46 12.94
CA THR A 84 0.91 -11.75 11.73
C THR A 84 -0.09 -10.63 12.02
N ASP A 85 -1.02 -10.87 12.94
CA ASP A 85 -2.17 -10.02 13.19
C ASP A 85 -1.99 -9.15 14.44
N GLY A 86 -1.05 -9.54 15.32
CA GLY A 86 -0.64 -8.77 16.49
C GLY A 86 0.68 -8.05 16.22
N ASP A 87 1.79 -8.79 16.29
CA ASP A 87 3.13 -8.20 16.36
C ASP A 87 3.49 -7.38 15.11
N ILE A 88 3.28 -7.93 13.91
CA ILE A 88 3.60 -7.25 12.65
C ILE A 88 2.71 -6.01 12.43
N VAL A 89 1.42 -6.11 12.75
CA VAL A 89 0.48 -4.97 12.64
C VAL A 89 0.89 -3.86 13.60
N ALA A 90 1.27 -4.20 14.83
CA ALA A 90 1.64 -3.23 15.85
C ALA A 90 3.02 -2.59 15.58
N ALA A 91 3.93 -3.30 14.93
CA ALA A 91 5.29 -2.82 14.69
C ALA A 91 5.40 -1.78 13.56
N GLY A 92 4.53 -1.84 12.54
CA GLY A 92 4.59 -0.97 11.36
C GLY A 92 3.47 0.08 11.29
N LYS A 93 3.63 1.07 10.42
CA LYS A 93 2.65 2.16 10.20
C LYS A 93 2.02 2.16 8.81
N LEU A 94 2.25 1.11 8.02
CA LEU A 94 1.63 0.96 6.70
C LEU A 94 0.12 0.84 6.83
N ASP A 95 -0.61 1.51 5.94
CA ASP A 95 -2.05 1.33 5.84
C ASP A 95 -2.40 -0.10 5.40
N THR A 96 -3.60 -0.55 5.77
CA THR A 96 -4.06 -1.91 5.52
C THR A 96 -4.04 -2.28 4.03
N ALA A 97 -4.46 -1.37 3.14
CA ALA A 97 -4.47 -1.66 1.71
C ALA A 97 -3.05 -1.91 1.17
N THR A 98 -2.07 -1.09 1.58
CA THR A 98 -0.66 -1.29 1.23
C THR A 98 -0.13 -2.62 1.76
N ARG A 99 -0.46 -2.99 3.01
CA ARG A 99 -0.05 -4.27 3.61
C ARG A 99 -0.56 -5.47 2.82
N GLU A 100 -1.83 -5.44 2.41
CA GLU A 100 -2.44 -6.51 1.63
C GLU A 100 -1.92 -6.57 0.18
N LEU A 101 -1.56 -5.44 -0.42
CA LEU A 101 -0.87 -5.42 -1.72
C LEU A 101 0.51 -6.06 -1.63
N ILE A 102 1.27 -5.78 -0.56
CA ILE A 102 2.56 -6.44 -0.29
C ILE A 102 2.34 -7.95 -0.12
N ALA A 103 1.36 -8.37 0.68
CA ALA A 103 1.03 -9.77 0.87
C ALA A 103 0.74 -10.49 -0.46
N CYS A 104 -0.04 -9.88 -1.34
CA CYS A 104 -0.32 -10.43 -2.67
C CYS A 104 0.96 -10.61 -3.52
N ILE A 105 1.90 -9.65 -3.46
CA ILE A 105 3.20 -9.74 -4.14
C ILE A 105 4.07 -10.85 -3.56
N GLN A 106 4.13 -10.97 -2.23
CA GLN A 106 4.88 -12.05 -1.56
C GLN A 106 4.32 -13.43 -1.96
N LEU A 107 2.99 -13.58 -1.96
CA LEU A 107 2.33 -14.82 -2.33
C LEU A 107 2.42 -15.14 -3.82
N LEU A 108 2.47 -14.12 -4.67
CA LEU A 108 2.82 -14.29 -6.08
C LEU A 108 4.23 -14.86 -6.19
N TYR A 109 5.23 -14.26 -5.51
CA TYR A 109 6.61 -14.77 -5.54
C TYR A 109 6.70 -16.23 -5.07
N LEU A 110 6.01 -16.57 -3.99
CA LEU A 110 5.95 -17.92 -3.42
C LEU A 110 5.06 -18.89 -4.25
N GLN A 111 4.39 -18.41 -5.30
CA GLN A 111 3.46 -19.15 -6.15
C GLN A 111 2.29 -19.79 -5.36
N GLN A 112 1.82 -19.12 -4.32
CA GLN A 112 0.74 -19.58 -3.43
C GLN A 112 -0.60 -18.95 -3.83
N THR A 113 -1.18 -19.44 -4.94
CA THR A 113 -2.42 -18.88 -5.50
C THR A 113 -3.64 -18.96 -4.56
N PRO A 114 -3.84 -20.01 -3.72
CA PRO A 114 -5.00 -20.05 -2.82
C PRO A 114 -5.01 -18.90 -1.81
N GLN A 115 -3.87 -18.65 -1.18
CA GLN A 115 -3.67 -17.57 -0.21
C GLN A 115 -3.68 -16.20 -0.93
N LEU A 116 -3.13 -16.12 -2.14
CA LEU A 116 -3.20 -14.89 -2.94
C LEU A 116 -4.64 -14.45 -3.15
N ARG A 117 -5.57 -15.37 -3.46
CA ARG A 117 -7.00 -15.05 -3.58
C ARG A 117 -7.57 -14.45 -2.29
N GLN A 118 -7.21 -15.02 -1.14
CA GLN A 118 -7.67 -14.52 0.17
C GLN A 118 -7.15 -13.11 0.46
N HIS A 119 -5.88 -12.84 0.18
CA HIS A 119 -5.30 -11.51 0.36
C HIS A 119 -5.76 -10.49 -0.70
N ALA A 120 -6.07 -10.93 -1.92
CA ALA A 120 -6.68 -10.05 -2.93
C ALA A 120 -8.09 -9.61 -2.50
N GLU A 121 -8.89 -10.53 -1.96
CA GLU A 121 -10.18 -10.24 -1.34
C GLU A 121 -10.04 -9.25 -0.16
N ALA A 122 -9.04 -9.46 0.70
CA ALA A 122 -8.74 -8.56 1.83
C ALA A 122 -8.28 -7.17 1.36
N ALA A 123 -7.42 -7.07 0.36
CA ALA A 123 -6.98 -5.81 -0.24
C ALA A 123 -8.17 -4.99 -0.77
N LEU A 124 -9.12 -5.63 -1.46
CA LEU A 124 -10.35 -4.97 -1.93
C LEU A 124 -11.20 -4.46 -0.75
N ARG A 125 -11.32 -5.23 0.34
CA ARG A 125 -12.03 -4.78 1.56
C ARG A 125 -11.32 -3.62 2.24
N ALA A 126 -9.99 -3.61 2.22
CA ALA A 126 -9.15 -2.56 2.77
C ALA A 126 -9.15 -1.27 1.92
N GLY A 127 -9.83 -1.26 0.77
CA GLY A 127 -9.99 -0.08 -0.09
C GLY A 127 -9.02 -0.01 -1.28
N ALA A 128 -8.21 -1.04 -1.53
CA ALA A 128 -7.44 -1.11 -2.77
C ALA A 128 -8.39 -1.23 -3.97
N SER A 129 -8.14 -0.45 -5.04
CA SER A 129 -8.90 -0.61 -6.28
C SER A 129 -8.50 -1.88 -7.04
N PRO A 130 -9.40 -2.46 -7.87
CA PRO A 130 -9.06 -3.56 -8.76
C PRO A 130 -7.87 -3.23 -9.69
N ILE A 131 -7.76 -1.96 -10.11
CA ILE A 131 -6.65 -1.49 -10.92
C ILE A 131 -5.33 -1.53 -10.13
N GLN A 132 -5.29 -1.04 -8.89
CA GLN A 132 -4.09 -1.09 -8.06
C GLN A 132 -3.62 -2.53 -7.81
N LEU A 133 -4.53 -3.45 -7.51
CA LEU A 133 -4.21 -4.87 -7.36
C LEU A 133 -3.61 -5.47 -8.63
N ARG A 134 -4.24 -5.21 -9.79
CA ARG A 134 -3.74 -5.72 -11.07
C ARG A 134 -2.36 -5.15 -11.42
N GLU A 135 -2.17 -3.86 -11.23
CA GLU A 135 -0.90 -3.19 -11.50
C GLU A 135 0.21 -3.62 -10.52
N ALA A 136 -0.15 -3.96 -9.27
CA ALA A 136 0.78 -4.50 -8.28
C ALA A 136 1.34 -5.86 -8.69
N LEU A 137 0.54 -6.73 -9.32
CA LEU A 137 1.00 -8.02 -9.84
C LEU A 137 1.70 -7.91 -11.20
N TYR A 138 1.18 -7.06 -12.10
CA TYR A 138 1.75 -6.88 -13.45
C TYR A 138 3.22 -6.44 -13.39
N GLN A 139 3.54 -5.46 -12.55
CA GLN A 139 4.90 -4.94 -12.43
C GLN A 139 5.93 -5.97 -11.94
N CYS A 140 5.52 -7.11 -11.39
CA CYS A 140 6.44 -8.19 -11.01
C CYS A 140 7.03 -8.92 -12.23
N THR A 141 6.44 -8.75 -13.43
CA THR A 141 6.81 -9.48 -14.65
C THR A 141 8.27 -9.30 -15.07
N PRO A 142 8.85 -8.08 -15.09
CA PRO A 142 10.28 -7.91 -15.44
C PRO A 142 11.25 -8.55 -14.44
N PHE A 143 10.80 -8.84 -13.22
CA PHE A 143 11.65 -9.39 -12.15
C PHE A 143 11.52 -10.91 -12.02
N LEU A 144 10.31 -11.45 -12.22
CA LEU A 144 10.01 -12.87 -12.02
C LEU A 144 9.85 -13.65 -13.33
N GLY A 145 9.65 -12.95 -14.44
CA GLY A 145 9.20 -13.53 -15.70
C GLY A 145 7.70 -13.80 -15.72
N TYR A 146 7.09 -13.67 -16.90
CA TYR A 146 5.65 -13.85 -17.09
C TYR A 146 5.09 -15.21 -16.63
N PRO A 147 5.81 -16.37 -16.71
CA PRO A 147 5.21 -17.65 -16.32
C PRO A 147 4.79 -17.71 -14.85
N ARG A 148 5.48 -16.98 -13.96
CA ARG A 148 5.11 -16.88 -12.54
C ARG A 148 3.97 -15.90 -12.28
N VAL A 149 3.81 -14.90 -13.13
CA VAL A 149 2.79 -13.85 -12.97
C VAL A 149 1.44 -14.29 -13.52
N LEU A 150 1.40 -15.03 -14.62
CA LEU A 150 0.14 -15.41 -15.29
C LEU A 150 -0.85 -16.16 -14.35
N PRO A 151 -0.44 -17.18 -13.56
CA PRO A 151 -1.38 -17.85 -12.66
C PRO A 151 -1.92 -16.94 -11.54
N ALA A 152 -1.09 -16.00 -11.06
CA ALA A 152 -1.51 -15.03 -10.05
C ALA A 152 -2.53 -14.02 -10.61
N VAL A 153 -2.36 -13.60 -11.87
CA VAL A 153 -3.34 -12.75 -12.56
C VAL A 153 -4.65 -13.50 -12.79
N GLU A 154 -4.62 -14.79 -13.14
CA GLU A 154 -5.87 -15.55 -13.29
C GLU A 154 -6.59 -15.75 -11.95
N ALA A 155 -5.85 -16.05 -10.88
CA ALA A 155 -6.39 -16.09 -9.53
C ALA A 155 -7.03 -14.75 -9.12
N LEU A 156 -6.42 -13.62 -9.50
CA LEU A 156 -7.00 -12.30 -9.28
C LEU A 156 -8.27 -12.06 -10.13
N ASN A 157 -8.31 -12.55 -11.37
CA ASN A 157 -9.50 -12.49 -12.22
C ASN A 157 -10.67 -13.30 -11.63
N GLU A 158 -10.40 -14.46 -11.03
CA GLU A 158 -11.41 -15.25 -10.31
C GLU A 158 -12.04 -14.43 -9.16
N VAL A 159 -11.20 -13.75 -8.36
CA VAL A 159 -11.64 -12.86 -7.28
C VAL A 159 -12.48 -11.69 -7.81
N PHE A 160 -12.05 -11.07 -8.91
CA PHE A 160 -12.82 -9.99 -9.53
C PHE A 160 -14.20 -10.47 -9.99
N ARG A 161 -14.27 -11.63 -10.67
CA ARG A 161 -15.54 -12.22 -11.10
C ARG A 161 -16.45 -12.56 -9.91
N SER A 162 -15.91 -13.14 -8.82
CA SER A 162 -16.70 -13.45 -7.63
C SER A 162 -17.25 -12.21 -6.92
N ARG A 163 -16.58 -11.05 -7.08
CA ARG A 163 -17.01 -9.74 -6.58
C ARG A 163 -17.91 -8.97 -7.55
N GLY A 164 -18.24 -9.53 -8.72
CA GLY A 164 -19.03 -8.84 -9.75
C GLY A 164 -18.28 -7.69 -10.44
N ILE A 165 -16.95 -7.67 -10.37
CA ILE A 165 -16.11 -6.69 -11.08
C ILE A 165 -15.95 -7.17 -12.53
N GLU A 166 -16.39 -6.36 -13.48
CA GLU A 166 -16.33 -6.69 -14.91
C GLU A 166 -14.89 -6.69 -15.45
N LEU A 167 -14.59 -7.64 -16.33
CA LEU A 167 -13.32 -7.74 -17.04
C LEU A 167 -13.53 -7.57 -18.55
N PRO A 168 -12.61 -6.90 -19.27
CA PRO A 168 -11.33 -6.36 -18.78
C PRO A 168 -11.49 -5.05 -18.00
N LEU A 169 -10.70 -4.84 -16.93
CA LEU A 169 -10.63 -3.49 -16.32
C LEU A 169 -9.99 -2.50 -17.31
N GLU A 170 -10.22 -1.22 -17.08
CA GLU A 170 -9.69 -0.10 -17.87
C GLU A 170 -8.17 -0.20 -18.14
N SER A 171 -7.77 0.17 -19.36
CA SER A 171 -6.38 0.16 -19.78
C SER A 171 -5.58 1.25 -19.08
N GLN A 172 -4.41 0.88 -18.54
CA GLN A 172 -3.49 1.80 -17.87
C GLN A 172 -2.19 2.05 -18.66
N GLY A 173 -2.10 1.56 -19.91
CA GLY A 173 -0.92 1.76 -20.75
C GLY A 173 -0.78 3.21 -21.17
N THR A 174 0.45 3.76 -21.09
CA THR A 174 0.73 5.16 -21.50
C THR A 174 1.78 5.26 -22.60
N THR A 175 2.21 4.12 -23.16
CA THR A 175 3.29 4.03 -24.16
C THR A 175 2.82 3.29 -25.41
N THR A 176 3.55 3.51 -26.50
CA THR A 176 3.55 2.69 -27.72
C THR A 176 4.93 2.07 -27.91
N ARG A 177 5.07 1.17 -28.89
CA ARG A 177 6.36 0.54 -29.20
C ARG A 177 7.43 1.57 -29.58
N GLU A 178 7.01 2.67 -30.20
CA GLU A 178 7.86 3.74 -30.70
C GLU A 178 8.36 4.65 -29.58
N ASN A 179 7.52 4.96 -28.58
CA ASN A 179 7.85 5.93 -27.53
C ASN A 179 8.25 5.32 -26.18
N ARG A 180 8.12 4.00 -25.99
CA ARG A 180 8.42 3.34 -24.70
C ARG A 180 9.86 3.50 -24.24
N TYR A 181 10.83 3.58 -25.16
CA TYR A 181 12.24 3.82 -24.80
C TYR A 181 12.40 5.20 -24.15
N GLU A 182 11.93 6.24 -24.84
CA GLU A 182 12.04 7.62 -24.37
C GLU A 182 11.30 7.80 -23.03
N ARG A 183 10.06 7.33 -22.95
CA ARG A 183 9.24 7.43 -21.73
C ARG A 183 9.82 6.63 -20.57
N GLY A 184 10.36 5.44 -20.84
CA GLY A 184 11.04 4.62 -19.85
C GLY A 184 12.33 5.27 -19.35
N LEU A 185 13.17 5.77 -20.27
CA LEU A 185 14.42 6.46 -19.94
C LEU A 185 14.18 7.69 -19.06
N ALA A 186 13.07 8.38 -19.31
CA ALA A 186 12.58 9.49 -18.52
C ALA A 186 12.42 9.10 -17.03
N ILE A 187 11.85 7.94 -16.72
CA ILE A 187 11.71 7.47 -15.33
C ILE A 187 13.04 6.90 -14.80
N GLN A 188 13.75 6.14 -15.63
CA GLN A 188 14.96 5.43 -15.24
C GLN A 188 16.11 6.37 -14.84
N THR A 189 16.42 7.34 -15.70
CA THR A 189 17.58 8.24 -15.54
C THR A 189 17.63 8.94 -14.18
N PRO A 190 16.56 9.59 -13.71
CA PRO A 190 16.59 10.26 -12.41
C PRO A 190 16.75 9.32 -11.21
N LEU A 191 16.17 8.13 -11.28
CA LEU A 191 16.19 7.17 -10.18
C LEU A 191 17.50 6.37 -10.15
N TYR A 192 17.94 5.86 -11.30
CA TYR A 192 19.01 4.86 -11.43
C TYR A 192 20.19 5.33 -12.30
N GLY A 193 20.01 6.40 -13.08
CA GLY A 193 20.99 6.83 -14.08
C GLY A 193 21.19 5.76 -15.16
N ASN A 194 22.44 5.60 -15.58
CA ASN A 194 22.84 4.70 -16.67
C ASN A 194 23.73 3.53 -16.19
N GLU A 195 23.69 3.16 -14.91
CA GLU A 195 24.60 2.19 -14.30
C GLU A 195 24.55 0.82 -14.99
N ILE A 196 23.36 0.30 -15.31
CA ILE A 196 23.20 -1.01 -15.96
C ILE A 196 23.80 -1.01 -17.36
N ALA A 197 23.59 0.04 -18.15
CA ALA A 197 24.18 0.15 -19.48
C ALA A 197 25.71 0.15 -19.43
N ARG A 198 26.30 0.82 -18.43
CA ARG A 198 27.76 0.82 -18.21
C ARG A 198 28.26 -0.54 -17.73
N ASN A 199 27.59 -1.15 -16.76
CA ASN A 199 28.00 -2.42 -16.16
C ASN A 199 27.92 -3.59 -17.15
N LEU A 200 27.04 -3.51 -18.15
CA LEU A 200 26.87 -4.53 -19.18
C LEU A 200 27.63 -4.22 -20.48
N ALA A 201 28.39 -3.13 -20.56
CA ALA A 201 29.08 -2.71 -21.80
C ALA A 201 30.11 -3.75 -22.30
N GLY A 202 30.71 -4.52 -21.37
CA GLY A 202 31.68 -5.57 -21.71
C GLY A 202 31.08 -6.91 -22.13
N VAL A 203 29.76 -7.07 -22.12
CA VAL A 203 29.11 -8.35 -22.48
C VAL A 203 29.26 -8.62 -23.98
N PRO A 204 29.79 -9.79 -24.40
CA PRO A 204 30.01 -10.11 -25.81
C PRO A 204 28.75 -10.10 -26.67
N GLY A 205 28.93 -9.90 -27.98
CA GLY A 205 27.86 -10.03 -28.98
C GLY A 205 26.76 -8.96 -28.89
N GLY A 206 27.00 -7.86 -28.16
CA GLY A 206 26.03 -6.78 -27.97
C GLY A 206 24.85 -7.13 -27.05
N ALA A 207 24.87 -8.31 -26.42
CA ALA A 207 23.78 -8.75 -25.54
C ALA A 207 23.57 -7.81 -24.34
N GLY A 208 24.66 -7.26 -23.78
CA GLY A 208 24.55 -6.29 -22.69
C GLY A 208 23.84 -4.99 -23.09
N GLN A 209 24.12 -4.48 -24.28
CA GLN A 209 23.42 -3.31 -24.82
C GLN A 209 21.94 -3.61 -25.08
N GLN A 210 21.63 -4.81 -25.59
CA GLN A 210 20.24 -5.23 -25.80
C GLN A 210 19.48 -5.34 -24.48
N VAL A 211 20.07 -5.96 -23.44
CA VAL A 211 19.46 -6.06 -22.12
C VAL A 211 19.25 -4.68 -21.49
N ALA A 212 20.23 -3.77 -21.59
CA ALA A 212 20.09 -2.41 -21.08
C ALA A 212 18.96 -1.65 -21.80
N ARG A 213 18.85 -1.81 -23.12
CA ARG A 213 17.73 -1.25 -23.90
C ARG A 213 16.39 -1.86 -23.49
N PHE A 214 16.30 -3.19 -23.37
CA PHE A 214 15.06 -3.86 -22.96
C PHE A 214 14.65 -3.50 -21.54
N LEU A 215 15.59 -3.31 -20.62
CA LEU A 215 15.29 -2.78 -19.29
C LEU A 215 14.60 -1.41 -19.41
N THR A 216 15.15 -0.52 -20.24
CA THR A 216 14.58 0.82 -20.47
C THR A 216 13.18 0.74 -21.10
N GLU A 217 13.03 -0.04 -22.17
CA GLU A 217 11.77 -0.14 -22.92
C GLU A 217 10.68 -0.93 -22.20
N TYR A 218 11.02 -2.14 -21.75
CA TYR A 218 10.08 -3.10 -21.20
C TYR A 218 9.82 -2.81 -19.72
N CYS A 219 10.85 -2.79 -18.87
CA CYS A 219 10.64 -2.57 -17.44
C CYS A 219 10.16 -1.15 -17.16
N PHE A 220 10.92 -0.14 -17.59
CA PHE A 220 10.53 1.24 -17.31
C PHE A 220 9.40 1.73 -18.23
N GLY A 221 9.55 1.56 -19.54
CA GLY A 221 8.53 1.98 -20.51
C GLY A 221 7.21 1.25 -20.31
N ASP A 222 7.17 -0.07 -20.51
CA ASP A 222 5.90 -0.81 -20.55
C ASP A 222 5.27 -1.07 -19.17
N PHE A 223 6.02 -1.03 -18.06
CA PHE A 223 5.47 -1.22 -16.70
C PHE A 223 5.50 0.03 -15.80
N TYR A 224 6.65 0.73 -15.65
CA TYR A 224 6.70 1.87 -14.72
C TYR A 224 5.88 3.07 -15.17
N THR A 225 5.70 3.29 -16.48
CA THR A 225 4.90 4.41 -16.98
C THR A 225 3.39 4.18 -16.89
N ARG A 226 2.95 2.96 -16.55
CA ARG A 226 1.52 2.63 -16.50
C ARG A 226 0.81 3.39 -15.37
N GLY A 227 -0.45 3.76 -15.61
CA GLY A 227 -1.35 4.32 -14.60
C GLY A 227 -1.72 3.33 -13.48
N GLY A 228 -2.67 3.69 -12.63
CA GLY A 228 -3.18 2.82 -11.56
C GLY A 228 -2.32 2.76 -10.28
N LEU A 229 -1.01 2.90 -10.38
CA LEU A 229 -0.10 3.11 -9.26
C LEU A 229 0.79 4.32 -9.52
N THR A 230 0.97 5.16 -8.51
CA THR A 230 1.97 6.23 -8.55
C THR A 230 3.38 5.63 -8.58
N LEU A 231 4.36 6.36 -9.11
CA LEU A 231 5.76 5.93 -9.12
C LEU A 231 6.28 5.57 -7.72
N ARG A 232 5.86 6.33 -6.70
CA ARG A 232 6.16 6.04 -5.28
C ARG A 232 5.56 4.69 -4.84
N GLN A 233 4.31 4.40 -5.20
CA GLN A 233 3.69 3.11 -4.87
C GLN A 233 4.34 1.95 -5.62
N ARG A 234 4.68 2.12 -6.91
CA ARG A 234 5.36 1.09 -7.71
C ARG A 234 6.68 0.69 -7.07
N GLU A 235 7.51 1.69 -6.78
CA GLU A 235 8.83 1.49 -6.20
C GLU A 235 8.74 0.84 -4.81
N LEU A 236 7.82 1.30 -3.94
CA LEU A 236 7.58 0.70 -2.62
C LEU A 236 7.17 -0.78 -2.70
N LEU A 237 6.25 -1.11 -3.61
CA LEU A 237 5.74 -2.48 -3.77
C LEU A 237 6.81 -3.39 -4.41
N LEU A 238 7.55 -2.90 -5.40
CA LEU A 238 8.68 -3.62 -5.98
C LEU A 238 9.80 -3.84 -4.98
N TYR A 239 10.04 -2.89 -4.07
CA TYR A 239 10.97 -3.08 -2.96
C TYR A 239 10.60 -4.31 -2.13
N SER A 240 9.32 -4.50 -1.81
CA SER A 240 8.87 -5.71 -1.09
C SER A 240 9.15 -7.00 -1.87
N LEU A 241 9.02 -6.99 -3.20
CA LEU A 241 9.36 -8.14 -4.05
C LEU A 241 10.85 -8.44 -4.02
N LEU A 242 11.70 -7.42 -4.09
CA LEU A 242 13.16 -7.56 -4.07
C LEU A 242 13.68 -8.12 -2.74
N ILE A 243 13.02 -7.79 -1.63
CA ILE A 243 13.26 -8.44 -0.33
C ILE A 243 12.95 -9.93 -0.44
N ALA A 244 11.81 -10.30 -1.02
CA ALA A 244 11.41 -11.69 -1.17
C ALA A 244 12.37 -12.51 -2.03
N MET A 245 12.87 -11.90 -3.10
CA MET A 245 13.85 -12.48 -4.02
C MET A 245 15.26 -12.58 -3.42
N ASP A 246 15.50 -11.98 -2.26
CA ASP A 246 16.82 -11.82 -1.65
C ASP A 246 17.83 -11.19 -2.64
N ALA A 247 17.39 -10.15 -3.37
CA ALA A 247 18.07 -9.62 -4.55
C ALA A 247 19.22 -8.65 -4.19
N ASP A 248 20.36 -9.21 -3.80
CA ASP A 248 21.55 -8.47 -3.32
C ASP A 248 21.97 -7.27 -4.17
N ALA A 249 22.02 -7.45 -5.50
CA ALA A 249 22.47 -6.39 -6.40
C ALA A 249 21.42 -5.28 -6.60
N GLN A 250 20.14 -5.59 -6.36
CA GLN A 250 19.01 -4.69 -6.61
C GLN A 250 18.53 -3.98 -5.35
N LEU A 251 18.66 -4.57 -4.16
CA LEU A 251 18.22 -3.94 -2.92
C LEU A 251 18.85 -2.56 -2.67
N PRO A 252 20.17 -2.33 -2.83
CA PRO A 252 20.75 -1.00 -2.65
C PRO A 252 20.25 0.09 -3.62
N PRO A 253 20.25 -0.10 -4.96
CA PRO A 253 19.73 0.92 -5.87
C PRO A 253 18.24 1.20 -5.67
N HIS A 254 17.42 0.18 -5.39
CA HIS A 254 15.99 0.37 -5.12
C HIS A 254 15.73 1.06 -3.76
N THR A 255 16.56 0.81 -2.74
CA THR A 255 16.53 1.57 -1.48
C THR A 255 16.79 3.06 -1.74
N ARG A 256 17.81 3.39 -2.53
CA ARG A 256 18.11 4.78 -2.93
C ARG A 256 16.99 5.39 -3.77
N ALA A 257 16.42 4.63 -4.72
CA ALA A 257 15.32 5.10 -5.55
C ALA A 257 14.08 5.42 -4.71
N CYS A 258 13.74 4.56 -3.73
CA CYS A 258 12.69 4.83 -2.76
C CYS A 258 12.92 6.16 -2.01
N MET A 259 14.14 6.38 -1.50
CA MET A 259 14.48 7.61 -0.80
C MET A 259 14.39 8.85 -1.70
N LYS A 260 14.84 8.76 -2.96
CA LYS A 260 14.69 9.84 -3.96
C LYS A 260 13.22 10.19 -4.23
N LEU A 261 12.32 9.22 -4.11
CA LEU A 261 10.88 9.40 -4.21
C LEU A 261 10.21 9.87 -2.89
N GLY A 262 11.01 10.17 -1.86
CA GLY A 262 10.55 10.64 -0.57
C GLY A 262 9.90 9.55 0.30
N ILE A 263 10.24 8.28 0.08
CA ILE A 263 9.89 7.20 1.00
C ILE A 263 10.93 7.20 2.11
N SER A 264 10.48 7.32 3.36
CA SER A 264 11.38 7.39 4.51
C SER A 264 11.99 6.03 4.83
N ARG A 265 13.11 6.03 5.54
CA ARG A 265 13.77 4.80 6.01
C ARG A 265 12.86 3.99 6.92
N GLU A 266 12.06 4.66 7.74
CA GLU A 266 11.05 4.05 8.60
C GLU A 266 9.99 3.34 7.76
N THR A 267 9.51 3.97 6.68
CA THR A 267 8.54 3.33 5.78
C THR A 267 9.13 2.10 5.10
N LEU A 268 10.41 2.14 4.70
CA LEU A 268 11.10 0.98 4.13
C LEU A 268 11.32 -0.14 5.15
N ALA A 269 11.61 0.21 6.40
CA ALA A 269 11.70 -0.76 7.49
C ALA A 269 10.32 -1.41 7.75
N ASP A 270 9.24 -0.64 7.74
CA ASP A 270 7.88 -1.16 7.87
C ASP A 270 7.52 -2.14 6.73
N VAL A 271 7.95 -1.86 5.49
CA VAL A 271 7.80 -2.80 4.36
C VAL A 271 8.58 -4.09 4.62
N ALA A 272 9.82 -3.99 5.11
CA ALA A 272 10.63 -5.16 5.42
C ALA A 272 9.99 -6.02 6.53
N LEU A 273 9.44 -5.39 7.56
CA LEU A 273 8.68 -6.08 8.62
C LEU A 273 7.43 -6.76 8.07
N GLN A 274 6.69 -6.10 7.17
CA GLN A 274 5.50 -6.68 6.55
C GLN A 274 5.82 -7.93 5.69
N CYS A 275 7.04 -8.06 5.16
CA CYS A 275 7.46 -9.27 4.43
C CYS A 275 7.78 -10.47 5.34
N LEU A 276 8.08 -10.24 6.63
CA LEU A 276 8.62 -11.24 7.54
C LEU A 276 7.76 -12.52 7.65
N PRO A 277 6.41 -12.45 7.77
CA PRO A 277 5.57 -13.65 7.79
C PRO A 277 5.69 -14.54 6.54
N TYR A 278 6.09 -13.98 5.41
CA TYR A 278 6.10 -14.67 4.13
C TYR A 278 7.47 -15.25 3.78
N VAL A 279 8.55 -14.52 4.09
CA VAL A 279 9.91 -14.88 3.64
C VAL A 279 10.89 -15.11 4.80
N GLY A 280 10.43 -14.93 6.04
CA GLY A 280 11.22 -15.16 7.24
C GLY A 280 12.28 -14.08 7.50
N PHE A 281 13.07 -14.32 8.54
CA PHE A 281 14.04 -13.34 9.05
C PHE A 281 15.22 -13.01 8.11
N PRO A 282 15.89 -13.97 7.43
CA PRO A 282 17.16 -13.67 6.76
C PRO A 282 17.06 -12.58 5.66
N PRO A 283 16.11 -12.62 4.71
CA PRO A 283 15.98 -11.57 3.69
C PRO A 283 15.60 -10.22 4.30
N VAL A 284 14.77 -10.23 5.36
CA VAL A 284 14.35 -9.01 6.07
C VAL A 284 15.52 -8.36 6.80
N MET A 285 16.33 -9.13 7.54
CA MET A 285 17.52 -8.61 8.22
C MET A 285 18.51 -7.99 7.23
N LYS A 286 18.68 -8.62 6.07
CA LYS A 286 19.50 -8.07 4.99
C LYS A 286 18.96 -6.73 4.48
N ALA A 287 17.66 -6.66 4.20
CA ALA A 287 17.01 -5.42 3.76
C ALA A 287 17.18 -4.29 4.79
N LEU A 288 16.97 -4.58 6.08
CA LEU A 288 17.22 -3.64 7.17
C LEU A 288 18.68 -3.17 7.20
N LYS A 289 19.64 -4.06 6.99
CA LYS A 289 21.06 -3.68 6.92
C LYS A 289 21.37 -2.80 5.70
N VAL A 290 20.73 -3.05 4.56
CA VAL A 290 20.85 -2.19 3.37
C VAL A 290 20.26 -0.81 3.65
N ILE A 291 19.10 -0.72 4.31
CA ILE A 291 18.49 0.55 4.73
C ILE A 291 19.44 1.30 5.68
N GLU A 292 20.05 0.60 6.64
CA GLU A 292 21.01 1.17 7.59
C GLU A 292 22.22 1.78 6.89
N ASN A 293 22.78 1.05 5.91
CA ASN A 293 24.02 1.42 5.22
C ASN A 293 23.81 2.38 4.04
N THR A 294 22.58 2.60 3.60
CA THR A 294 22.29 3.50 2.48
C THR A 294 22.30 4.94 2.98
N GLU A 295 23.22 5.75 2.47
CA GLU A 295 23.25 7.18 2.74
C GLU A 295 21.94 7.83 2.28
N GLU A 296 21.35 8.64 3.16
CA GLU A 296 20.26 9.49 2.75
C GLU A 296 20.78 10.45 1.68
N PRO A 297 20.05 10.62 0.56
CA PRO A 297 20.41 11.69 -0.35
C PRO A 297 20.47 12.99 0.47
N PRO A 298 21.47 13.87 0.23
CA PRO A 298 21.50 15.18 0.88
C PRO A 298 20.13 15.83 0.72
N PRO A 299 19.64 16.63 1.68
CA PRO A 299 18.34 17.31 1.56
C PRO A 299 18.34 18.09 0.25
N SER A 300 17.77 17.47 -0.78
CA SER A 300 17.98 17.90 -2.15
C SER A 300 16.94 18.98 -2.44
N SER A 301 17.44 20.14 -2.82
CA SER A 301 16.70 21.21 -3.51
C SER A 301 16.24 20.82 -4.92
N ALA A 302 16.30 19.53 -5.29
CA ALA A 302 15.76 18.98 -6.52
C ALA A 302 15.54 17.47 -6.36
N ALA A 303 14.29 17.07 -6.06
CA ALA A 303 13.84 15.75 -6.49
C ALA A 303 13.76 15.78 -8.02
N PRO A 304 14.11 14.69 -8.72
CA PRO A 304 13.93 14.65 -10.16
C PRO A 304 12.44 14.70 -10.50
N GLN A 305 12.02 15.86 -10.98
CA GLN A 305 10.74 16.08 -11.63
C GLN A 305 10.83 15.47 -13.02
N ASN A 306 9.91 14.58 -13.36
CA ASN A 306 9.79 14.17 -14.75
C ASN A 306 8.34 14.20 -15.21
N ALA A 307 8.12 15.11 -16.16
CA ALA A 307 7.13 15.15 -17.24
C ALA A 307 6.08 14.03 -17.29
N ALA A 308 5.19 13.99 -16.29
CA ALA A 308 3.76 13.89 -16.57
C ALA A 308 3.24 15.33 -16.54
N ALA A 309 2.22 15.68 -17.32
CA ALA A 309 1.55 16.96 -17.16
C ALA A 309 1.23 17.15 -15.68
N ALA A 310 1.90 18.11 -15.03
CA ALA A 310 1.86 18.32 -13.60
C ALA A 310 0.40 18.51 -13.20
N THR A 311 -0.16 17.54 -12.48
CA THR A 311 -1.52 17.68 -11.97
C THR A 311 -1.42 18.66 -10.80
N PRO A 312 -2.10 19.82 -10.87
CA PRO A 312 -2.04 20.80 -9.81
C PRO A 312 -2.53 20.20 -8.50
N LEU A 313 -1.78 20.41 -7.42
CA LEU A 313 -2.23 20.05 -6.08
C LEU A 313 -3.26 21.09 -5.63
N VAL A 314 -4.48 20.66 -5.35
CA VAL A 314 -5.57 21.53 -4.89
C VAL A 314 -5.95 21.17 -3.47
N ARG A 315 -6.03 22.16 -2.59
CA ARG A 315 -6.36 21.98 -1.18
C ARG A 315 -7.21 23.13 -0.65
N LEU A 316 -8.05 22.82 0.34
CA LEU A 316 -8.68 23.81 1.20
C LEU A 316 -8.08 23.73 2.60
N SER A 317 -7.58 24.85 3.10
CA SER A 317 -7.25 25.03 4.51
C SER A 317 -8.39 25.75 5.20
N ARG A 318 -9.07 25.06 6.12
CA ARG A 318 -10.07 25.67 7.02
C ARG A 318 -9.46 25.91 8.38
N ILE A 319 -9.54 27.15 8.83
CA ILE A 319 -8.77 27.64 9.98
C ILE A 319 -9.72 28.39 10.92
N GLU A 320 -9.79 27.97 12.18
CA GLU A 320 -10.44 28.73 13.23
C GLU A 320 -9.36 29.44 14.04
N VAL A 321 -9.41 30.77 14.04
CA VAL A 321 -8.43 31.67 14.68
C VAL A 321 -9.02 32.20 15.98
N ASP A 322 -8.19 32.44 16.99
CA ASP A 322 -8.57 33.19 18.18
C ASP A 322 -9.10 34.58 17.80
N PRO A 323 -10.37 34.92 18.11
CA PRO A 323 -10.96 36.21 17.75
C PRO A 323 -10.16 37.42 18.27
N GLN A 324 -9.45 37.30 19.39
CA GLN A 324 -8.64 38.41 19.94
C GLN A 324 -7.36 38.67 19.15
N GLN A 325 -6.90 37.68 18.38
CA GLN A 325 -5.66 37.74 17.59
C GLN A 325 -5.92 37.81 16.07
N LEU A 326 -7.18 37.93 15.66
CA LEU A 326 -7.62 37.86 14.27
C LEU A 326 -6.94 38.91 13.38
N ASP A 327 -6.79 40.15 13.83
CA ASP A 327 -6.16 41.21 13.04
C ASP A 327 -4.66 40.94 12.81
N ALA A 328 -3.97 40.47 13.84
CA ALA A 328 -2.55 40.08 13.74
C ALA A 328 -2.36 38.87 12.83
N TYR A 329 -3.23 37.86 12.95
CA TYR A 329 -3.26 36.71 12.06
C TYR A 329 -3.49 37.12 10.60
N ASN A 330 -4.49 37.97 10.34
CA ASN A 330 -4.82 38.45 9.00
C ASN A 330 -3.69 39.28 8.37
N ALA A 331 -2.92 40.01 9.18
CA ALA A 331 -1.75 40.74 8.71
C ALA A 331 -0.63 39.78 8.26
N LEU A 332 -0.32 38.75 9.06
CA LEU A 332 0.67 37.73 8.74
C LEU A 332 0.25 36.89 7.53
N LEU A 333 -1.02 36.49 7.46
CA LEU A 333 -1.58 35.74 6.33
C LEU A 333 -1.51 36.56 5.03
N ARG A 334 -1.86 37.85 5.08
CA ARG A 334 -1.78 38.73 3.90
C ARG A 334 -0.34 38.84 3.40
N GLU A 335 0.61 39.08 4.30
CA GLU A 335 2.03 39.20 3.93
C GLU A 335 2.54 37.92 3.25
N GLU A 336 2.18 36.76 3.80
CA GLU A 336 2.55 35.46 3.29
C GLU A 336 1.96 35.20 1.90
N ILE A 337 0.65 35.35 1.74
CA ILE A 337 -0.04 35.15 0.46
C ILE A 337 0.51 36.09 -0.61
N GLU A 338 0.69 37.38 -0.30
CA GLU A 338 1.21 38.36 -1.27
C GLU A 338 2.66 38.05 -1.69
N ALA A 339 3.49 37.58 -0.76
CA ALA A 339 4.85 37.16 -1.04
C ALA A 339 4.86 35.89 -1.89
N SER A 340 4.08 34.87 -1.52
CA SER A 340 3.96 33.61 -2.25
C SER A 340 3.50 33.79 -3.68
N MET A 341 2.37 34.48 -3.88
CA MET A 341 1.82 34.75 -5.21
C MET A 341 2.76 35.56 -6.11
N ARG A 342 3.68 36.35 -5.53
CA ARG A 342 4.64 37.18 -6.26
C ARG A 342 5.98 36.47 -6.53
N LEU A 343 6.48 35.71 -5.57
CA LEU A 343 7.85 35.19 -5.57
C LEU A 343 7.92 33.72 -5.96
N GLU A 344 6.82 32.98 -5.90
CA GLU A 344 6.82 31.53 -6.09
C GLU A 344 6.04 31.13 -7.35
N PRO A 345 6.72 30.84 -8.48
CA PRO A 345 6.05 30.45 -9.73
C PRO A 345 5.17 29.19 -9.60
N GLY A 346 5.46 28.33 -8.62
CA GLY A 346 4.71 27.10 -8.36
C GLY A 346 3.46 27.29 -7.51
N VAL A 347 3.25 28.47 -6.91
CA VAL A 347 2.04 28.81 -6.16
C VAL A 347 1.06 29.48 -7.12
N LEU A 348 0.10 28.71 -7.63
CA LEU A 348 -0.82 29.17 -8.67
C LEU A 348 -1.99 29.97 -8.09
N THR A 349 -2.45 29.64 -6.88
CA THR A 349 -3.51 30.35 -6.18
C THR A 349 -3.37 30.19 -4.67
N LEU A 350 -3.42 31.30 -3.96
CA LEU A 350 -3.71 31.38 -2.53
C LEU A 350 -4.83 32.41 -2.37
N TYR A 351 -6.07 31.93 -2.28
CA TYR A 351 -7.24 32.79 -2.17
C TYR A 351 -7.91 32.58 -0.81
N ALA A 352 -7.57 33.45 0.14
CA ALA A 352 -8.15 33.45 1.48
C ALA A 352 -9.48 34.19 1.52
N THR A 353 -10.44 33.59 2.23
CA THR A 353 -11.76 34.17 2.51
C THR A 353 -12.10 33.96 3.98
N ALA A 354 -12.87 34.87 4.56
CA ALA A 354 -13.44 34.71 5.89
C ALA A 354 -14.97 34.66 5.81
N GLU A 355 -15.60 33.88 6.69
CA GLU A 355 -17.05 33.83 6.79
C GLU A 355 -17.60 35.21 7.24
N LYS A 356 -18.69 35.67 6.64
CA LYS A 356 -19.29 36.97 6.99
C LYS A 356 -19.83 37.01 8.43
N GLU A 357 -20.42 35.90 8.86
CA GLU A 357 -21.02 35.78 10.20
C GLU A 357 -20.00 35.38 11.27
N HIS A 358 -18.92 34.72 10.87
CA HIS A 358 -17.84 34.27 11.75
C HIS A 358 -16.46 34.63 11.17
N PRO A 359 -16.03 35.90 11.24
CA PRO A 359 -14.80 36.36 10.57
C PRO A 359 -13.50 35.68 11.04
N HIS A 360 -13.54 35.02 12.21
CA HIS A 360 -12.44 34.22 12.74
C HIS A 360 -12.32 32.82 12.09
N ARG A 361 -13.27 32.45 11.23
CA ARG A 361 -13.22 31.25 10.39
C ARG A 361 -12.74 31.63 9.00
N VAL A 362 -11.50 31.24 8.71
CA VAL A 362 -10.80 31.54 7.46
C VAL A 362 -10.70 30.28 6.63
N THR A 363 -11.05 30.35 5.34
CA THR A 363 -10.83 29.29 4.36
C THR A 363 -9.90 29.79 3.26
N ILE A 364 -8.85 29.04 2.98
CA ILE A 364 -7.89 29.34 1.93
C ILE A 364 -8.03 28.28 0.84
N LEU A 365 -8.30 28.72 -0.40
CA LEU A 365 -8.12 27.88 -1.58
C LEU A 365 -6.66 27.95 -2.00
N GLU A 366 -6.01 26.80 -1.98
CA GLU A 366 -4.62 26.62 -2.33
C GLU A 366 -4.51 25.78 -3.60
N ILE A 367 -3.83 26.31 -4.61
CA ILE A 367 -3.52 25.60 -5.84
C ILE A 367 -2.04 25.75 -6.10
N TYR A 368 -1.34 24.63 -6.19
CA TYR A 368 0.06 24.56 -6.53
C TYR A 368 0.23 23.84 -7.86
N ALA A 369 1.27 24.20 -8.61
CA ALA A 369 1.58 23.57 -9.90
C ALA A 369 1.71 22.04 -9.77
N ASP A 370 2.23 21.59 -8.62
CA ASP A 370 2.32 20.20 -8.23
C ASP A 370 2.64 20.09 -6.71
N THR A 371 2.79 18.87 -6.22
CA THR A 371 3.22 18.58 -4.85
C THR A 371 4.62 19.12 -4.52
N ALA A 372 5.51 19.28 -5.51
CA ALA A 372 6.85 19.82 -5.26
C ALA A 372 6.81 21.33 -5.00
N ALA A 373 5.98 22.07 -5.74
CA ALA A 373 5.72 23.47 -5.50
C ALA A 373 5.14 23.70 -4.10
N TYR A 374 4.17 22.89 -3.67
CA TYR A 374 3.67 22.93 -2.28
C TYR A 374 4.79 22.68 -1.25
N ARG A 375 5.63 21.66 -1.46
CA ARG A 375 6.74 21.38 -0.54
C ARG A 375 7.78 22.51 -0.48
N SER A 376 8.09 23.13 -1.62
CA SER A 376 8.96 24.31 -1.69
C SER A 376 8.35 25.47 -0.90
N HIS A 377 7.05 25.69 -1.09
CA HIS A 377 6.29 26.73 -0.42
C HIS A 377 6.40 26.65 1.10
N LEU A 378 6.25 25.44 1.68
CA LEU A 378 6.42 25.20 3.12
C LEU A 378 7.79 25.58 3.70
N GLN A 379 8.81 25.70 2.84
CA GLN A 379 10.19 26.00 3.24
C GLN A 379 10.56 27.48 3.08
N THR A 380 9.69 28.27 2.45
CA THR A 380 10.01 29.67 2.16
C THR A 380 10.08 30.54 3.41
N PRO A 381 10.87 31.64 3.40
CA PRO A 381 10.97 32.53 4.54
C PRO A 381 9.62 33.13 4.98
N HIS A 382 8.77 33.54 4.03
CA HIS A 382 7.47 34.14 4.32
C HIS A 382 6.47 33.12 4.88
N PHE A 383 6.42 31.89 4.34
CA PHE A 383 5.57 30.84 4.93
C PHE A 383 6.04 30.46 6.34
N ARG A 384 7.36 30.30 6.56
CA ARG A 384 7.91 29.99 7.89
C ARG A 384 7.63 31.10 8.89
N LYS A 385 7.76 32.36 8.48
CA LYS A 385 7.39 33.53 9.30
C LYS A 385 5.92 33.49 9.69
N TYR A 386 5.02 33.26 8.74
CA TYR A 386 3.59 33.11 8.99
C TYR A 386 3.30 31.96 9.94
N LYS A 387 3.85 30.76 9.69
CA LYS A 387 3.59 29.57 10.50
C LYS A 387 4.08 29.72 11.93
N GLN A 388 5.26 30.31 12.14
CA GLN A 388 5.81 30.58 13.46
C GLN A 388 5.04 31.69 14.17
N GLY A 389 4.70 32.77 13.46
CA GLY A 389 3.97 33.91 14.01
C GLY A 389 2.52 33.58 14.39
N THR A 390 1.89 32.60 13.73
CA THR A 390 0.47 32.24 13.97
C THR A 390 0.28 31.00 14.82
N LEU A 391 1.36 30.35 15.30
CA LEU A 391 1.31 29.07 16.02
C LEU A 391 0.32 29.08 17.20
N ASN A 392 0.28 30.17 17.97
CA ASN A 392 -0.59 30.33 19.14
C ASN A 392 -1.91 31.06 18.84
N MET A 393 -2.16 31.43 17.57
CA MET A 393 -3.36 32.14 17.12
C MET A 393 -4.40 31.16 16.57
N VAL A 394 -3.96 30.01 16.04
CA VAL A 394 -4.83 29.01 15.40
C VAL A 394 -5.36 28.03 16.44
N GLN A 395 -6.68 28.01 16.62
CA GLN A 395 -7.38 27.08 17.52
C GLN A 395 -7.69 25.75 16.83
N LYS A 396 -7.95 25.77 15.52
CA LYS A 396 -8.24 24.58 14.73
C LYS A 396 -7.76 24.76 13.29
N LEU A 397 -7.20 23.69 12.73
CA LEU A 397 -6.77 23.61 11.34
C LEU A 397 -7.25 22.29 10.75
N GLU A 398 -8.00 22.37 9.66
CA GLU A 398 -8.42 21.23 8.85
C GLU A 398 -7.88 21.41 7.43
N LEU A 399 -7.14 20.41 6.95
CA LEU A 399 -6.60 20.38 5.59
C LEU A 399 -7.39 19.38 4.76
N ILE A 400 -8.00 19.84 3.67
CA ILE A 400 -8.88 19.02 2.83
C ILE A 400 -8.26 18.94 1.44
N ASP A 401 -7.66 17.79 1.13
CA ASP A 401 -7.20 17.49 -0.23
C ASP A 401 -8.41 17.44 -1.16
N SER A 402 -8.34 18.17 -2.28
CA SER A 402 -9.47 18.42 -3.16
C SER A 402 -9.10 18.14 -4.61
N THR A 403 -10.10 17.76 -5.41
CA THR A 403 -9.95 17.58 -6.85
C THR A 403 -10.58 18.76 -7.57
N ALA A 404 -9.81 19.48 -8.40
CA ALA A 404 -10.39 20.47 -9.29
C ALA A 404 -11.26 19.78 -10.34
N LEU A 405 -12.54 20.17 -10.42
CA LEU A 405 -13.46 19.65 -11.43
C LEU A 405 -13.18 20.21 -12.82
N ILE A 406 -12.52 21.37 -12.90
CA ILE A 406 -12.08 22.01 -14.14
C ILE A 406 -10.65 22.54 -13.91
N PRO A 407 -9.62 21.70 -14.05
CA PRO A 407 -8.25 22.02 -13.62
C PRO A 407 -7.59 23.16 -14.42
N ASP A 408 -8.01 23.39 -15.67
CA ASP A 408 -7.49 24.47 -16.52
C ASP A 408 -8.16 25.83 -16.27
N LEU A 409 -9.20 25.88 -15.42
CA LEU A 409 -9.92 27.12 -15.14
C LEU A 409 -9.09 28.03 -14.23
N THR A 410 -8.84 29.26 -14.69
CA THR A 410 -8.13 30.29 -13.91
C THR A 410 -9.10 31.33 -13.35
N ILE A 411 -8.79 31.86 -12.16
CA ILE A 411 -9.51 33.02 -11.61
C ILE A 411 -9.15 34.24 -12.45
N LYS A 412 -10.15 34.84 -13.10
CA LYS A 412 -9.93 36.03 -13.93
C LYS A 412 -9.37 37.18 -13.07
N PRO A 413 -8.33 37.89 -13.53
CA PRO A 413 -7.85 39.07 -12.83
C PRO A 413 -8.97 40.11 -12.79
N ARG A 414 -9.13 40.79 -11.66
CA ARG A 414 -9.99 41.98 -11.61
C ARG A 414 -9.34 43.05 -12.49
N THR A 415 -10.01 43.43 -13.57
CA THR A 415 -9.69 44.66 -14.30
C THR A 415 -9.75 45.82 -13.31
N ARG A 416 -8.61 46.47 -13.10
CA ARG A 416 -8.52 47.70 -12.30
C ARG A 416 -9.15 48.86 -13.05
#